data_AF-A0A9P1DFL3-F1
#
_entry.id   AF-A0A9P1DFL3-F1
#
_cell.length_a   1.000
_cell.length_b   1.000
_cell.length_c   1.000
_cell.angle_alpha   90.00
_cell.angle_beta   90.00
_cell.angle_gamma   90.00
#
_symmetry.space_group_name_H-M   'P 1'
#
loop_
_entity.id
_entity.type
_entity.pdbx_description
1 polymer ?
#
loop_
_entity_poly.entity_id
_entity_poly.type
_entity_poly.pdbx_seq_one_letter_code
_entity_poly.pdbx_strand_id
1 'polypeptide(L)'
;MSFLELLREGRLWWSAADCTGFSWATVLLLLCFAFWLGIICGFFLSAVIFSPGCRKLLVVALQTLISLLSPGGLVQDRALAVRSRLAGSFSFFGLLLGAVPAVWSAEWVRAVLGAKGPEDYEGINLAPMSHLACRLRSQARSGWTPLRRLGRALRAGLSARDCLRNPHPTAVVRSPSLEFKNLVFVVLRGGPQGRAGWTKSPEIYFRAVGGPGVPFDISSVSHAFPSEVEAEEIEAQFRAAGPVGTFFYFAATTPDGTQLWQAATYVARIRAGGLMFCLPAEEEVVLFFEAGGGAPEEMFVTYQCECQLETPRGRSLGEAAILLVDCGWGGLGFFRRPGRSSTGALIRFKVGDTVGRPIKTALEASTDQWVTEAMDEDTAAEYMTGIGGEEGVPDLDGEPLDSGVASQLLQRLEQLERRLDTL
;
A
#
# COMPACT_ATOMS: atom_id res chain seq x y z
N MET A 1 33.08 48.59 -32.23
CA MET A 1 32.75 47.93 -33.52
C MET A 1 31.42 47.24 -33.33
N SER A 2 30.38 47.70 -34.03
CA SER A 2 29.01 47.18 -33.85
C SER A 2 28.80 45.90 -34.66
N PHE A 3 27.90 45.01 -34.21
CA PHE A 3 27.57 43.77 -34.93
C PHE A 3 27.14 44.02 -36.39
N LEU A 4 26.54 45.18 -36.66
CA LEU A 4 26.15 45.61 -38.01
C LEU A 4 27.34 46.03 -38.88
N GLU A 5 28.42 46.58 -38.32
CA GLU A 5 29.66 46.84 -39.07
C GLU A 5 30.38 45.53 -39.42
N LEU A 6 30.36 44.56 -38.51
CA LEU A 6 30.98 43.24 -38.71
C LEU A 6 30.27 42.43 -39.81
N LEU A 7 28.94 42.53 -39.89
CA LEU A 7 28.15 41.93 -40.97
C LEU A 7 28.34 42.64 -42.32
N ARG A 8 28.64 43.94 -42.32
CA ARG A 8 28.86 44.72 -43.54
C ARG A 8 30.21 44.39 -44.18
N GLU A 9 31.25 44.17 -43.37
CA GLU A 9 32.55 43.70 -43.86
C GLU A 9 32.54 42.21 -44.27
N GLY A 10 31.76 41.36 -43.58
CA GLY A 10 31.61 39.95 -43.94
C GLY A 10 31.04 39.71 -45.35
N ARG A 11 30.27 40.66 -45.90
CA ARG A 11 29.73 40.59 -47.27
C ARG A 11 30.81 40.67 -48.36
N LEU A 12 31.97 41.27 -48.07
CA LEU A 12 33.08 41.35 -49.03
C LEU A 12 33.84 40.03 -49.16
N TRP A 13 33.72 39.12 -48.19
CA TRP A 13 34.36 37.80 -48.22
C TRP A 13 33.55 36.75 -49.01
N TRP A 14 32.35 37.10 -49.48
CA TRP A 14 31.43 36.16 -50.14
C TRP A 14 31.36 36.32 -51.66
N SER A 15 32.03 37.31 -52.23
CA SER A 15 31.97 37.62 -53.66
C SER A 15 33.35 37.53 -54.31
N ALA A 16 33.83 36.31 -54.52
CA ALA A 16 34.61 35.87 -55.68
C ALA A 16 35.36 34.57 -55.38
N ALA A 17 34.91 33.45 -55.94
CA ALA A 17 35.73 32.50 -56.69
C ALA A 17 34.97 31.19 -56.91
N ASP A 18 34.74 30.88 -58.18
CA ASP A 18 34.25 29.61 -58.70
C ASP A 18 35.24 28.47 -58.41
N CYS A 19 35.20 27.94 -57.18
CA CYS A 19 35.85 26.68 -56.84
C CYS A 19 34.85 25.82 -56.06
N THR A 20 34.54 24.66 -56.62
CA THR A 20 33.57 23.65 -56.16
C THR A 20 34.04 22.92 -54.90
N GLY A 21 34.40 23.65 -53.84
CA GLY A 21 34.90 23.06 -52.61
C GLY A 21 34.72 24.02 -51.44
N PHE A 22 33.67 23.78 -50.65
CA PHE A 22 33.45 24.30 -49.31
C PHE A 22 33.57 25.83 -49.12
N SER A 23 32.42 26.50 -49.02
CA SER A 23 32.41 27.92 -48.65
C SER A 23 32.99 28.12 -47.24
N TRP A 24 33.82 29.15 -47.04
CA TRP A 24 34.33 29.54 -45.72
C TRP A 24 33.21 29.81 -44.71
N ALA A 25 32.04 30.22 -45.19
CA ALA A 25 30.83 30.35 -44.39
C ALA A 25 30.38 29.01 -43.77
N THR A 26 30.43 27.92 -44.53
CA THR A 26 30.14 26.57 -44.04
C THR A 26 31.14 26.14 -42.97
N VAL A 27 32.43 26.46 -43.16
CA VAL A 27 33.48 26.16 -42.17
C VAL A 27 33.24 26.94 -40.87
N LEU A 28 32.94 28.24 -40.96
CA LEU A 28 32.60 29.07 -39.80
C LEU A 28 31.34 28.56 -39.08
N LEU A 29 30.30 28.17 -39.82
CA LEU A 29 29.08 27.60 -39.24
C LEU A 29 29.36 26.28 -38.51
N LEU A 30 30.18 25.40 -39.09
CA LEU A 30 30.58 24.15 -38.45
C LEU A 30 31.41 24.39 -37.19
N LEU A 31 32.33 25.36 -37.20
CA LEU A 31 33.12 25.74 -36.03
C LEU A 31 32.24 26.34 -34.93
N CYS A 32 31.29 27.22 -35.28
CA CYS A 32 30.32 27.74 -34.32
C CYS A 32 29.44 26.63 -33.74
N PHE A 33 28.97 25.69 -34.58
CA PHE A 33 28.17 24.57 -34.12
C PHE A 33 28.96 23.65 -33.18
N ALA A 34 30.20 23.31 -33.52
CA ALA A 34 31.09 22.51 -32.67
C ALA A 34 31.38 23.19 -31.33
N PHE A 35 31.56 24.52 -31.33
CA PHE A 35 31.76 25.30 -30.12
C PHE A 35 30.54 25.30 -29.20
N TRP A 36 29.34 25.53 -29.76
CA TRP A 36 28.09 25.45 -29.00
C TRP A 36 27.80 24.05 -28.46
N LEU A 37 28.06 23.01 -29.26
CA LEU A 37 27.95 21.63 -28.83
C LEU A 37 28.93 21.35 -27.66
N GLY A 38 30.16 21.85 -27.74
CA GLY A 38 31.14 21.75 -26.66
C GLY A 38 30.70 22.43 -25.36
N ILE A 39 30.10 23.63 -25.44
CA ILE A 39 29.55 24.33 -24.27
C ILE A 39 28.36 23.56 -23.67
N ILE A 40 27.43 23.09 -24.50
CA ILE A 40 26.25 22.34 -24.04
C ILE A 40 26.67 21.02 -23.40
N CYS A 41 27.56 20.26 -24.06
CA CYS A 41 28.09 19.02 -23.52
C CYS A 41 28.92 19.27 -22.25
N GLY A 42 29.72 20.33 -22.20
CA GLY A 42 30.47 20.73 -21.01
C GLY A 42 29.58 21.09 -19.84
N PHE A 43 28.54 21.90 -20.06
CA PHE A 43 27.55 22.25 -19.04
C PHE A 43 26.76 21.04 -18.56
N PHE A 44 26.40 20.13 -19.47
CA PHE A 44 25.73 18.89 -19.13
C PHE A 44 26.65 17.95 -18.33
N LEU A 45 27.93 17.84 -18.70
CA LEU A 45 28.92 17.07 -17.95
C LEU A 45 29.13 17.68 -16.56
N SER A 46 29.25 19.00 -16.45
CA SER A 46 29.38 19.68 -15.16
C SER A 46 28.12 19.53 -14.32
N ALA A 47 26.92 19.62 -14.89
CA ALA A 47 25.67 19.37 -14.18
C ALA A 47 25.57 17.92 -13.68
N VAL A 48 25.99 16.96 -14.51
CA VAL A 48 26.08 15.54 -14.14
C VAL A 48 27.11 15.31 -13.05
N ILE A 49 28.27 15.97 -13.10
CA ILE A 49 29.31 15.84 -12.08
C ILE A 49 28.88 16.52 -10.78
N PHE A 50 28.31 17.72 -10.79
CA PHE A 50 28.06 18.45 -9.54
C PHE A 50 26.69 18.18 -8.90
N SER A 51 25.72 17.61 -9.63
CA SER A 51 24.40 17.29 -9.07
C SER A 51 24.28 15.80 -8.72
N PRO A 52 24.08 15.44 -7.43
CA PRO A 52 23.84 14.05 -7.01
C PRO A 52 22.64 13.42 -7.73
N GLY A 53 21.61 14.21 -8.05
CA GLY A 53 20.44 13.75 -8.80
C GLY A 53 20.76 13.39 -10.25
N CYS A 54 21.61 14.17 -10.92
CA CYS A 54 21.99 13.92 -12.32
C CYS A 54 22.93 12.71 -12.47
N ARG A 55 23.79 12.44 -11.47
CA ARG A 55 24.61 11.21 -11.45
C ARG A 55 23.73 9.96 -11.38
N LYS A 56 22.74 9.93 -10.49
CA LYS A 56 21.79 8.82 -10.38
C LYS A 56 21.04 8.60 -11.69
N LEU A 57 20.60 9.68 -12.34
CA LEU A 57 19.88 9.64 -13.62
C LEU A 57 20.76 9.10 -14.76
N LEU A 58 22.04 9.51 -14.82
CA LEU A 58 23.00 9.01 -15.80
C LEU A 58 23.30 7.52 -15.63
N VAL A 59 23.48 7.06 -14.39
CA VAL A 59 23.71 5.63 -14.08
C VAL A 59 22.52 4.79 -14.53
N VAL A 60 21.29 5.23 -14.25
CA VAL A 60 20.08 4.53 -14.69
C VAL A 60 19.94 4.54 -16.21
N ALA A 61 20.22 5.66 -16.87
CA ALA A 61 20.18 5.76 -18.33
C ALA A 61 21.19 4.80 -18.99
N LEU A 62 22.43 4.75 -18.48
CA LEU A 62 23.47 3.82 -18.94
C LEU A 62 23.07 2.36 -18.71
N GLN A 63 22.55 2.01 -17.53
CA GLN A 63 22.07 0.66 -17.24
C GLN A 63 20.91 0.24 -18.16
N THR A 64 20.03 1.18 -18.50
CA THR A 64 18.92 0.93 -19.44
C THR A 64 19.45 0.72 -20.86
N LEU A 65 20.42 1.52 -21.30
CA LEU A 65 21.05 1.39 -22.62
C LEU A 65 21.83 0.07 -22.75
N ILE A 66 22.59 -0.30 -21.70
CA ILE A 66 23.30 -1.60 -21.62
C ILE A 66 22.31 -2.76 -21.67
N SER A 67 21.16 -2.64 -21.00
CA SER A 67 20.10 -3.66 -21.01
C SER A 67 19.43 -3.79 -22.38
N LEU A 68 19.29 -2.69 -23.13
CA LEU A 68 18.77 -2.68 -24.50
C LEU A 68 19.74 -3.26 -25.52
N LEU A 69 21.05 -3.10 -25.30
CA LEU A 69 22.10 -3.54 -26.20
C LEU A 69 22.58 -4.98 -25.94
N SER A 70 22.21 -5.58 -24.80
CA SER A 70 22.62 -6.94 -24.45
C SER A 70 21.66 -7.98 -25.03
N PRO A 71 22.09 -8.84 -25.98
CA PRO A 71 21.21 -9.83 -26.60
C PRO A 71 21.07 -11.06 -25.68
N GLY A 72 20.02 -11.09 -24.86
CA GLY A 72 19.66 -12.25 -24.05
C GLY A 72 18.50 -11.99 -23.08
N GLY A 73 17.42 -12.76 -23.23
CA GLY A 73 16.11 -12.57 -22.54
C GLY A 73 16.09 -12.70 -21.01
N LEU A 74 17.24 -12.80 -20.33
CA LEU A 74 17.34 -12.84 -18.87
C LEU A 74 17.40 -11.45 -18.20
N VAL A 75 17.40 -10.37 -18.99
CA VAL A 75 17.49 -8.98 -18.47
C VAL A 75 16.10 -8.31 -18.34
N GLN A 76 15.05 -8.94 -18.83
CA GLN A 76 13.70 -8.36 -18.87
C GLN A 76 13.10 -8.12 -17.48
N ASP A 77 13.41 -8.99 -16.50
CA ASP A 77 12.98 -8.84 -15.10
C ASP A 77 13.72 -7.73 -14.35
N ARG A 78 15.00 -7.51 -14.65
CA ARG A 78 15.78 -6.39 -14.09
C ARG A 78 15.38 -5.04 -14.71
N ALA A 79 15.10 -5.01 -16.01
CA ALA A 79 14.61 -3.82 -16.69
C ALA A 79 13.21 -3.40 -16.19
N LEU A 80 12.34 -4.36 -15.84
CA LEU A 80 11.03 -4.10 -15.22
C LEU A 80 11.17 -3.55 -13.78
N ALA A 81 12.11 -4.07 -12.99
CA ALA A 81 12.38 -3.57 -11.64
C ALA A 81 12.99 -2.15 -11.61
N VAL A 82 13.78 -1.77 -12.62
CA VAL A 82 14.28 -0.40 -12.77
C VAL A 82 13.18 0.54 -13.29
N ARG A 83 12.32 0.06 -14.20
CA ARG A 83 11.16 0.83 -14.71
C ARG A 83 10.12 1.13 -13.64
N SER A 84 9.84 0.20 -12.72
CA SER A 84 8.90 0.45 -11.62
C SER A 84 9.42 1.48 -10.62
N ARG A 85 10.75 1.54 -10.40
CA ARG A 85 11.40 2.55 -9.54
C ARG A 85 11.38 3.97 -10.14
N LEU A 86 11.42 4.11 -11.47
CA LEU A 86 11.36 5.42 -12.14
C LEU A 86 9.95 6.03 -12.19
N ALA A 87 8.89 5.21 -12.17
CA ALA A 87 7.51 5.69 -12.26
C ALA A 87 7.05 6.49 -11.02
N GLY A 88 7.74 6.35 -9.88
CA GLY A 88 7.39 7.04 -8.63
C GLY A 88 7.94 8.47 -8.48
N SER A 89 8.97 8.86 -9.24
CA SER A 89 9.77 10.05 -8.87
C SER A 89 9.69 11.28 -9.79
N PHE A 90 9.11 11.23 -11.00
CA PHE A 90 9.02 12.43 -11.86
C PHE A 90 7.76 12.46 -12.75
N SER A 91 6.80 13.32 -12.39
CA SER A 91 5.59 13.61 -13.21
C SER A 91 5.87 14.43 -14.48
N PHE A 92 7.10 14.87 -14.74
CA PHE A 92 7.40 15.84 -15.81
C PHE A 92 7.62 15.22 -17.20
N PHE A 93 7.79 13.89 -17.34
CA PHE A 93 8.16 13.23 -18.60
C PHE A 93 7.07 12.39 -19.29
N GLY A 94 5.80 12.51 -18.86
CA GLY A 94 4.67 11.73 -19.38
C GLY A 94 4.31 11.94 -20.86
N LEU A 95 5.05 12.77 -21.61
CA LEU A 95 4.77 13.09 -23.01
C LEU A 95 5.60 12.28 -24.03
N LEU A 96 6.66 11.58 -23.62
CA LEU A 96 7.58 10.86 -24.54
C LEU A 96 7.63 9.34 -24.33
N LEU A 97 7.10 8.84 -23.22
CA LEU A 97 6.92 7.42 -22.95
C LEU A 97 5.44 7.23 -22.64
N GLY A 98 4.74 6.46 -23.49
CA GLY A 98 3.28 6.30 -23.43
C GLY A 98 2.75 6.13 -22.00
N ALA A 99 1.61 6.79 -21.73
CA ALA A 99 0.98 6.85 -20.42
C ALA A 99 1.05 5.51 -19.68
N VAL A 100 1.68 5.51 -18.50
CA VAL A 100 1.59 4.36 -17.58
C VAL A 100 0.12 4.22 -17.22
N PRO A 101 -0.58 3.16 -17.65
CA PRO A 101 -1.99 3.00 -17.33
C PRO A 101 -2.11 2.96 -15.80
N ALA A 102 -3.12 3.67 -15.27
CA ALA A 102 -3.47 3.55 -13.87
C ALA A 102 -3.53 2.06 -13.50
N VAL A 103 -2.78 1.67 -12.46
CA VAL A 103 -2.54 0.27 -12.03
C VAL A 103 -3.83 -0.51 -11.83
N TRP A 104 -4.96 0.18 -11.68
CA TRP A 104 -6.29 -0.36 -11.38
C TRP A 104 -7.35 0.06 -12.42
N SER A 105 -7.04 -0.03 -13.71
CA SER A 105 -8.02 0.30 -14.75
C SER A 105 -9.29 -0.57 -14.62
N ALA A 106 -10.44 -0.04 -15.05
CA ALA A 106 -11.70 -0.78 -15.01
C ALA A 106 -11.67 -2.07 -15.85
N GLU A 107 -10.80 -2.13 -16.87
CA GLU A 107 -10.55 -3.33 -17.66
C GLU A 107 -9.74 -4.36 -16.88
N TRP A 108 -8.69 -3.93 -16.18
CA TRP A 108 -7.89 -4.80 -15.32
C TRP A 108 -8.72 -5.40 -14.19
N VAL A 109 -9.56 -4.60 -13.52
CA VAL A 109 -10.49 -5.09 -12.48
C VAL A 109 -11.44 -6.14 -13.05
N ARG A 110 -11.99 -5.92 -14.26
CA ARG A 110 -12.85 -6.89 -14.94
C ARG A 110 -12.08 -8.18 -15.29
N ALA A 111 -10.83 -8.08 -15.73
CA ALA A 111 -9.99 -9.24 -16.03
C ALA A 111 -9.75 -10.08 -14.77
N VAL A 112 -9.36 -9.44 -13.66
CA VAL A 112 -9.14 -10.12 -12.38
C VAL A 112 -10.42 -10.77 -11.86
N LEU A 113 -11.56 -10.07 -11.89
CA LEU A 113 -12.85 -10.63 -11.46
C LEU A 113 -13.31 -11.78 -12.36
N GLY A 114 -12.95 -11.76 -13.64
CA GLY A 114 -13.25 -12.78 -14.63
C GLY A 114 -12.42 -14.07 -14.52
N ALA A 115 -11.27 -14.04 -13.84
CA ALA A 115 -10.36 -15.18 -13.74
C ALA A 115 -10.95 -16.35 -12.92
N LYS A 116 -11.12 -17.51 -13.55
CA LYS A 116 -11.71 -18.75 -13.00
C LYS A 116 -10.68 -19.82 -12.66
N GLY A 117 -9.50 -19.79 -13.25
CA GLY A 117 -8.41 -20.74 -13.02
C GLY A 117 -7.04 -20.06 -12.90
N PRO A 118 -5.97 -20.82 -12.55
CA PRO A 118 -4.61 -20.31 -12.50
C PRO A 118 -4.11 -19.78 -13.87
N GLU A 119 -4.54 -20.40 -14.96
CA GLU A 119 -4.24 -20.00 -16.34
C GLU A 119 -4.81 -18.63 -16.71
N ASP A 120 -5.96 -18.25 -16.16
CA ASP A 120 -6.59 -16.96 -16.48
C ASP A 120 -5.83 -15.75 -15.92
N TYR A 121 -4.93 -15.98 -14.95
CA TYR A 121 -4.03 -14.96 -14.45
C TYR A 121 -2.79 -14.78 -15.33
N GLU A 122 -2.59 -15.64 -16.32
CA GLU A 122 -1.53 -15.50 -17.32
C GLU A 122 -1.86 -14.33 -18.25
N GLY A 123 -1.04 -13.29 -18.20
CA GLY A 123 -1.27 -12.03 -18.93
C GLY A 123 -1.97 -10.93 -18.13
N ILE A 124 -2.50 -11.22 -16.94
CA ILE A 124 -2.89 -10.16 -16.00
C ILE A 124 -1.63 -9.59 -15.36
N ASN A 125 -1.44 -8.28 -15.44
CA ASN A 125 -0.31 -7.63 -14.77
C ASN A 125 -0.53 -7.64 -13.24
N LEU A 126 0.12 -8.61 -12.58
CA LEU A 126 0.14 -8.75 -11.11
C LEU A 126 1.44 -8.21 -10.48
N ALA A 127 2.27 -7.50 -11.25
CA ALA A 127 3.56 -6.98 -10.80
C ALA A 127 3.52 -6.14 -9.51
N PRO A 128 2.46 -5.35 -9.21
CA PRO A 128 2.37 -4.64 -7.93
C PRO A 128 2.47 -5.56 -6.69
N MET A 129 2.03 -6.82 -6.82
CA MET A 129 2.01 -7.79 -5.72
C MET A 129 3.27 -8.66 -5.64
N SER A 130 4.27 -8.43 -6.51
CA SER A 130 5.50 -9.24 -6.53
C SER A 130 6.26 -9.26 -5.21
N HIS A 131 6.16 -8.18 -4.42
CA HIS A 131 6.78 -8.07 -3.11
C HIS A 131 6.17 -9.02 -2.07
N LEU A 132 4.88 -9.38 -2.19
CA LEU A 132 4.25 -10.41 -1.35
C LEU A 132 4.52 -11.82 -1.89
N ALA A 133 4.71 -11.95 -3.20
CA ALA A 133 4.91 -13.25 -3.85
C ALA A 133 6.17 -13.96 -3.33
N CYS A 134 7.23 -13.23 -3.00
CA CYS A 134 8.47 -13.81 -2.46
C CYS A 134 8.30 -14.42 -1.06
N ARG A 135 7.26 -14.03 -0.32
CA ARG A 135 6.92 -14.58 1.02
C ARG A 135 6.09 -15.85 0.95
N LEU A 136 5.55 -16.19 -0.23
CA LEU A 136 4.77 -17.40 -0.43
C LEU A 136 5.65 -18.55 -0.92
N ARG A 137 5.46 -19.73 -0.33
CA ARG A 137 6.11 -20.96 -0.81
C ARG A 137 5.60 -21.29 -2.21
N SER A 138 6.52 -21.47 -3.14
CA SER A 138 6.24 -22.00 -4.48
C SER A 138 5.93 -23.50 -4.38
N GLN A 139 4.87 -23.95 -5.04
CA GLN A 139 4.63 -25.37 -5.30
C GLN A 139 4.29 -25.56 -6.77
N ALA A 140 5.11 -26.35 -7.46
CA ALA A 140 5.06 -26.51 -8.91
C ALA A 140 3.88 -27.38 -9.41
N ARG A 141 3.18 -28.12 -8.54
CA ARG A 141 2.29 -29.21 -8.95
C ARG A 141 0.87 -28.79 -9.38
N SER A 142 0.38 -27.61 -8.99
CA SER A 142 -1.03 -27.24 -9.16
C SER A 142 -1.28 -26.05 -10.10
N GLY A 143 -0.25 -25.57 -10.80
CA GLY A 143 -0.34 -24.36 -11.65
C GLY A 143 -0.50 -23.04 -10.89
N TRP A 144 -0.73 -23.09 -9.57
CA TRP A 144 -0.87 -21.94 -8.69
C TRP A 144 0.50 -21.42 -8.22
N THR A 145 1.10 -20.56 -9.03
CA THR A 145 2.28 -19.80 -8.62
C THR A 145 1.93 -18.82 -7.48
N PRO A 146 2.92 -18.36 -6.68
CA PRO A 146 2.72 -17.30 -5.69
C PRO A 146 1.95 -16.08 -6.20
N LEU A 147 2.29 -15.57 -7.38
CA LEU A 147 1.59 -14.43 -7.98
C LEU A 147 0.14 -14.76 -8.33
N ARG A 148 -0.14 -15.94 -8.88
CA ARG A 148 -1.52 -16.37 -9.22
C ARG A 148 -2.38 -16.51 -7.96
N ARG A 149 -1.79 -17.00 -6.87
CA ARG A 149 -2.43 -17.07 -5.55
C ARG A 149 -2.80 -15.69 -5.01
N LEU A 150 -1.90 -14.73 -5.13
CA LEU A 150 -2.18 -13.33 -4.78
C LEU A 150 -3.25 -12.72 -5.70
N GLY A 151 -3.20 -13.00 -7.00
CA GLY A 151 -4.25 -12.61 -7.95
C GLY A 151 -5.64 -13.14 -7.54
N ARG A 152 -5.71 -14.38 -7.05
CA ARG A 152 -6.95 -14.95 -6.48
C ARG A 152 -7.39 -14.24 -5.21
N ALA A 153 -6.47 -13.94 -4.30
CA ALA A 153 -6.78 -13.21 -3.07
C ALA A 153 -7.34 -11.82 -3.39
N LEU A 154 -6.66 -11.11 -4.28
CA LEU A 154 -7.09 -9.84 -4.85
C LEU A 154 -8.48 -9.94 -5.49
N ARG A 155 -8.76 -10.97 -6.30
CA ARG A 155 -10.09 -11.22 -6.86
C ARG A 155 -11.17 -11.31 -5.78
N ALA A 156 -10.89 -12.03 -4.68
CA ALA A 156 -11.80 -12.10 -3.54
C ALA A 156 -12.00 -10.72 -2.89
N GLY A 157 -10.94 -9.92 -2.76
CA GLY A 157 -11.00 -8.57 -2.19
C GLY A 157 -11.85 -7.62 -3.02
N LEU A 158 -11.65 -7.62 -4.35
CA LEU A 158 -12.44 -6.81 -5.30
C LEU A 158 -13.92 -7.21 -5.29
N SER A 159 -14.20 -8.52 -5.33
CA SER A 159 -15.56 -9.07 -5.24
C SER A 159 -16.24 -8.65 -3.94
N ALA A 160 -15.54 -8.78 -2.81
CA ALA A 160 -16.05 -8.39 -1.50
C ALA A 160 -16.32 -6.89 -1.42
N ARG A 161 -15.42 -6.05 -1.94
CA ARG A 161 -15.60 -4.59 -2.01
C ARG A 161 -16.87 -4.22 -2.77
N ASP A 162 -17.07 -4.81 -3.94
CA ASP A 162 -18.24 -4.53 -4.77
C ASP A 162 -19.53 -5.00 -4.08
N CYS A 163 -19.49 -6.12 -3.35
CA CYS A 163 -20.61 -6.60 -2.56
C CYS A 163 -20.93 -5.73 -1.33
N LEU A 164 -19.90 -5.15 -0.71
CA LEU A 164 -20.08 -4.31 0.49
C LEU A 164 -20.61 -2.92 0.13
N ARG A 165 -20.21 -2.37 -1.02
CA ARG A 165 -20.70 -1.07 -1.52
C ARG A 165 -22.13 -1.11 -2.02
N ASN A 166 -22.59 -2.25 -2.52
CA ASN A 166 -23.95 -2.40 -3.04
C ASN A 166 -24.91 -2.93 -1.95
N PRO A 167 -26.00 -2.21 -1.62
CA PRO A 167 -27.00 -2.68 -0.64
C PRO A 167 -27.79 -3.90 -1.11
N HIS A 168 -27.84 -4.12 -2.43
CA HIS A 168 -28.40 -5.30 -3.09
C HIS A 168 -27.31 -5.92 -3.97
N PRO A 169 -26.33 -6.61 -3.36
CA PRO A 169 -25.20 -7.11 -4.12
C PRO A 169 -25.68 -8.11 -5.17
N THR A 170 -25.28 -7.90 -6.42
CA THR A 170 -25.24 -8.97 -7.42
C THR A 170 -24.37 -10.10 -6.87
N ALA A 171 -24.72 -11.36 -7.16
CA ALA A 171 -24.12 -12.55 -6.57
C ALA A 171 -22.60 -12.44 -6.38
N VAL A 172 -22.12 -12.77 -5.16
CA VAL A 172 -20.70 -12.76 -4.81
C VAL A 172 -19.90 -13.56 -5.84
N VAL A 173 -18.92 -12.91 -6.46
CA VAL A 173 -18.01 -13.57 -7.41
C VAL A 173 -17.11 -14.49 -6.61
N ARG A 174 -17.36 -15.81 -6.72
CA ARG A 174 -16.62 -16.84 -5.96
C ARG A 174 -15.22 -17.02 -6.53
N SER A 175 -14.20 -16.89 -5.67
CA SER A 175 -12.83 -17.24 -5.99
C SER A 175 -12.66 -18.74 -6.20
N PRO A 176 -11.74 -19.19 -7.07
CA PRO A 176 -11.56 -20.62 -7.37
C PRO A 176 -11.05 -21.34 -6.12
N SER A 177 -11.30 -22.65 -6.02
CA SER A 177 -10.74 -23.43 -4.92
C SER A 177 -9.24 -23.63 -5.12
N LEU A 178 -8.51 -23.66 -4.01
CA LEU A 178 -7.10 -24.04 -3.99
C LEU A 178 -6.97 -25.43 -3.36
N GLU A 179 -5.96 -26.19 -3.76
CA GLU A 179 -5.60 -27.48 -3.14
C GLU A 179 -4.94 -27.31 -1.76
N PHE A 180 -4.68 -26.08 -1.34
CA PHE A 180 -4.11 -25.77 -0.04
C PHE A 180 -5.18 -25.73 1.05
N LYS A 181 -4.83 -26.21 2.23
CA LYS A 181 -5.67 -26.05 3.43
C LYS A 181 -5.76 -24.57 3.78
N ASN A 182 -6.97 -24.07 3.98
CA ASN A 182 -7.19 -22.72 4.50
C ASN A 182 -6.73 -22.64 5.96
N LEU A 183 -5.94 -21.63 6.28
CA LEU A 183 -5.41 -21.34 7.62
C LEU A 183 -6.00 -20.06 8.21
N VAL A 184 -6.37 -19.10 7.36
CA VAL A 184 -6.92 -17.81 7.78
C VAL A 184 -8.28 -17.63 7.16
N PHE A 185 -9.24 -17.23 7.96
CA PHE A 185 -10.61 -17.01 7.55
C PHE A 185 -11.00 -15.59 7.89
N VAL A 186 -11.44 -14.83 6.88
CA VAL A 186 -11.84 -13.43 7.03
C VAL A 186 -13.32 -13.31 6.74
N VAL A 187 -14.06 -12.71 7.67
CA VAL A 187 -15.48 -12.43 7.57
C VAL A 187 -15.66 -10.92 7.62
N LEU A 188 -16.02 -10.33 6.49
CA LEU A 188 -16.24 -8.89 6.37
C LEU A 188 -17.69 -8.54 6.70
N ARG A 189 -18.62 -9.43 6.33
CA ARG A 189 -20.03 -9.40 6.72
C ARG A 189 -20.45 -10.82 7.08
N GLY A 190 -20.81 -11.05 8.35
CA GLY A 190 -21.33 -12.35 8.77
C GLY A 190 -22.79 -12.56 8.31
N GLY A 191 -23.28 -13.79 8.42
CA GLY A 191 -24.72 -14.06 8.28
C GLY A 191 -25.55 -13.42 9.41
N PRO A 192 -26.88 -13.63 9.45
CA PRO A 192 -27.80 -12.98 10.39
C PRO A 192 -27.36 -13.05 11.85
N GLN A 193 -26.76 -14.18 12.25
CA GLN A 193 -26.27 -14.41 13.61
C GLN A 193 -24.74 -14.31 13.75
N GLY A 194 -24.02 -14.27 12.63
CA GLY A 194 -22.56 -14.33 12.61
C GLY A 194 -21.90 -12.96 12.60
N ARG A 195 -20.69 -12.85 13.13
CA ARG A 195 -19.94 -11.59 13.31
C ARG A 195 -18.86 -11.43 12.24
N ALA A 196 -18.56 -10.17 11.90
CA ALA A 196 -17.35 -9.85 11.15
C ALA A 196 -16.11 -10.02 12.04
N GLY A 197 -14.96 -10.23 11.42
CA GLY A 197 -13.69 -10.48 12.08
C GLY A 197 -12.83 -11.46 11.28
N TRP A 198 -11.76 -11.94 11.88
CA TRP A 198 -10.93 -12.99 11.31
C TRP A 198 -10.68 -14.09 12.34
N THR A 199 -10.35 -15.28 11.88
CA THR A 199 -10.05 -16.42 12.75
C THR A 199 -9.16 -17.43 12.03
N LYS A 200 -8.42 -18.23 12.80
CA LYS A 200 -7.73 -19.44 12.32
C LYS A 200 -8.56 -20.71 12.51
N SER A 201 -9.70 -20.61 13.21
CA SER A 201 -10.60 -21.73 13.48
C SER A 201 -11.69 -21.84 12.41
N PRO A 202 -11.76 -22.94 11.65
CA PRO A 202 -12.82 -23.15 10.68
C PRO A 202 -14.21 -23.22 11.34
N GLU A 203 -14.30 -23.72 12.57
CA GLU A 203 -15.57 -23.83 13.31
C GLU A 203 -16.16 -22.46 13.64
N ILE A 204 -15.32 -21.53 14.10
CA ILE A 204 -15.71 -20.14 14.37
C ILE A 204 -16.12 -19.47 13.06
N TYR A 205 -15.36 -19.69 11.99
CA TYR A 205 -15.67 -19.17 10.66
C TYR A 205 -17.04 -19.66 10.16
N PHE A 206 -17.29 -20.97 10.17
CA PHE A 206 -18.56 -21.53 9.71
C PHE A 206 -19.73 -20.98 10.52
N ARG A 207 -19.59 -20.87 11.85
CA ARG A 207 -20.60 -20.24 12.72
C ARG A 207 -20.87 -18.78 12.33
N ALA A 208 -19.86 -18.05 11.87
CA ALA A 208 -19.98 -16.65 11.47
C ALA A 208 -20.64 -16.44 10.09
N VAL A 209 -20.60 -17.43 9.19
CA VAL A 209 -21.11 -17.26 7.81
C VAL A 209 -22.40 -18.00 7.52
N GLY A 210 -22.84 -18.93 8.37
CA GLY A 210 -24.11 -19.66 8.16
C GLY A 210 -24.42 -20.75 9.18
N GLY A 211 -23.41 -21.25 9.89
CA GLY A 211 -23.51 -22.34 10.87
C GLY A 211 -22.87 -23.64 10.37
N PRO A 212 -22.50 -24.58 11.27
CA PRO A 212 -22.03 -25.89 10.87
C PRO A 212 -23.10 -26.64 10.07
N GLY A 213 -22.78 -27.11 8.87
CA GLY A 213 -23.70 -27.89 8.03
C GLY A 213 -24.79 -27.09 7.31
N VAL A 214 -24.80 -25.76 7.44
CA VAL A 214 -25.72 -24.87 6.74
C VAL A 214 -24.96 -24.20 5.59
N PRO A 215 -25.58 -24.02 4.40
CA PRO A 215 -25.00 -23.21 3.34
C PRO A 215 -24.59 -21.83 3.86
N PHE A 216 -23.56 -21.23 3.26
CA PHE A 216 -23.20 -19.85 3.58
C PHE A 216 -24.42 -18.96 3.34
N ASP A 217 -24.70 -18.09 4.31
CA ASP A 217 -25.77 -17.13 4.20
C ASP A 217 -25.50 -16.21 3.01
N ILE A 218 -26.53 -15.97 2.20
CA ILE A 218 -26.41 -15.17 0.98
C ILE A 218 -25.97 -13.72 1.24
N SER A 219 -26.23 -13.21 2.45
CA SER A 219 -25.81 -11.88 2.89
C SER A 219 -24.38 -11.86 3.44
N SER A 220 -23.76 -13.03 3.65
CA SER A 220 -22.38 -13.10 4.15
C SER A 220 -21.37 -12.75 3.06
N VAL A 221 -20.35 -11.99 3.46
CA VAL A 221 -19.19 -11.63 2.63
C VAL A 221 -17.96 -12.07 3.39
N SER A 222 -17.33 -13.13 2.92
CA SER A 222 -16.23 -13.77 3.60
C SER A 222 -15.32 -14.51 2.62
N HIS A 223 -14.09 -14.78 3.05
CA HIS A 223 -13.13 -15.54 2.25
C HIS A 223 -12.16 -16.32 3.14
N ALA A 224 -11.65 -17.42 2.60
CA ALA A 224 -10.69 -18.28 3.27
C ALA A 224 -9.38 -18.33 2.48
N PHE A 225 -8.27 -18.26 3.22
CA PHE A 225 -6.92 -18.14 2.68
C PHE A 225 -6.00 -19.23 3.23
N PRO A 226 -5.14 -19.79 2.37
CA PRO A 226 -4.09 -20.70 2.81
C PRO A 226 -2.97 -20.06 3.63
N SER A 227 -2.74 -18.75 3.56
CA SER A 227 -1.74 -18.04 4.36
C SER A 227 -2.18 -16.63 4.77
N GLU A 228 -1.50 -16.08 5.78
CA GLU A 228 -1.67 -14.69 6.21
C GLU A 228 -1.25 -13.70 5.11
N VAL A 229 -0.16 -13.99 4.39
CA VAL A 229 0.31 -13.18 3.25
C VAL A 229 -0.77 -13.00 2.18
N GLU A 230 -1.58 -14.03 1.91
CA GLU A 230 -2.69 -13.90 0.96
C GLU A 230 -3.83 -13.04 1.53
N ALA A 231 -4.02 -13.02 2.86
CA ALA A 231 -5.03 -12.17 3.51
C ALA A 231 -4.61 -10.70 3.57
N GLU A 232 -3.31 -10.41 3.72
CA GLU A 232 -2.75 -9.05 3.71
C GLU A 232 -3.08 -8.29 2.40
N GLU A 233 -3.13 -8.97 1.25
CA GLU A 233 -3.51 -8.31 -0.01
C GLU A 233 -4.97 -7.84 0.00
N ILE A 234 -5.88 -8.63 0.58
CA ILE A 234 -7.27 -8.19 0.75
C ILE A 234 -7.31 -6.95 1.64
N GLU A 235 -6.52 -6.94 2.71
CA GLU A 235 -6.41 -5.77 3.57
C GLU A 235 -5.92 -4.54 2.80
N ALA A 236 -4.86 -4.66 2.00
CA ALA A 236 -4.34 -3.58 1.16
C ALA A 236 -5.41 -3.05 0.18
N GLN A 237 -6.23 -3.92 -0.41
CA GLN A 237 -7.35 -3.51 -1.25
C GLN A 237 -8.46 -2.80 -0.48
N PHE A 238 -8.78 -3.26 0.72
CA PHE A 238 -9.74 -2.58 1.57
C PHE A 238 -9.22 -1.23 2.03
N ARG A 239 -7.93 -1.13 2.36
CA ARG A 239 -7.23 0.14 2.66
C ARG A 239 -7.33 1.10 1.47
N ALA A 240 -7.00 0.66 0.26
CA ALA A 240 -7.12 1.47 -0.96
C ALA A 240 -8.58 1.83 -1.32
N ALA A 241 -9.53 0.97 -0.95
CA ALA A 241 -10.97 1.22 -1.12
C ALA A 241 -11.57 2.09 0.00
N GLY A 242 -10.79 2.38 1.05
CA GLY A 242 -11.14 3.17 2.23
C GLY A 242 -12.16 2.47 3.14
N PRO A 243 -11.74 1.70 4.16
CA PRO A 243 -12.62 1.25 5.23
C PRO A 243 -12.89 2.39 6.23
N VAL A 244 -12.27 3.56 6.04
CA VAL A 244 -12.46 4.74 6.88
C VAL A 244 -13.95 5.09 6.90
N GLY A 245 -14.52 5.11 8.11
CA GLY A 245 -15.94 5.32 8.33
C GLY A 245 -16.76 4.02 8.47
N THR A 246 -16.13 2.84 8.56
CA THR A 246 -16.84 1.61 8.93
C THR A 246 -17.23 1.67 10.41
N PHE A 247 -18.54 1.58 10.65
CA PHE A 247 -19.17 1.77 11.95
C PHE A 247 -19.24 0.46 12.76
N PHE A 248 -18.77 0.52 14.00
CA PHE A 248 -18.79 -0.55 15.00
C PHE A 248 -19.27 -0.02 16.36
N TYR A 249 -19.36 -0.92 17.35
CA TYR A 249 -19.51 -0.52 18.74
C TYR A 249 -18.35 -1.05 19.56
N PHE A 250 -17.75 -0.19 20.36
CA PHE A 250 -16.80 -0.56 21.40
C PHE A 250 -17.56 -0.77 22.70
N ALA A 251 -17.30 -1.87 23.41
CA ALA A 251 -17.94 -2.19 24.67
C ALA A 251 -16.89 -2.19 25.79
N ALA A 252 -17.00 -1.24 26.73
CA ALA A 252 -16.23 -1.30 27.96
C ALA A 252 -16.80 -2.39 28.86
N THR A 253 -15.94 -3.33 29.24
CA THR A 253 -16.30 -4.42 30.16
C THR A 253 -15.32 -4.47 31.31
N THR A 254 -15.83 -4.75 32.50
CA THR A 254 -15.01 -5.07 33.67
C THR A 254 -14.31 -6.43 33.50
N PRO A 255 -13.31 -6.76 34.34
CA PRO A 255 -12.60 -8.05 34.28
C PRO A 255 -13.51 -9.28 34.45
N ASP A 256 -14.61 -9.15 35.19
CA ASP A 256 -15.65 -10.18 35.35
C ASP A 256 -16.60 -10.27 34.14
N GLY A 257 -16.40 -9.44 33.11
CA GLY A 257 -17.16 -9.45 31.86
C GLY A 257 -18.45 -8.62 31.89
N THR A 258 -18.72 -7.92 33.00
CA THR A 258 -19.88 -7.02 33.12
C THR A 258 -19.69 -5.82 32.21
N GLN A 259 -20.68 -5.55 31.36
CA GLN A 259 -20.63 -4.43 30.42
C GLN A 259 -21.01 -3.14 31.13
N LEU A 260 -20.11 -2.16 31.12
CA LEU A 260 -20.33 -0.83 31.71
C LEU A 260 -21.10 0.06 30.74
N TRP A 261 -20.57 0.22 29.53
CA TRP A 261 -21.16 1.05 28.48
C TRP A 261 -20.78 0.53 27.09
N GLN A 262 -21.46 1.04 26.07
CA GLN A 262 -21.09 0.87 24.67
C GLN A 262 -20.93 2.23 24.02
N ALA A 263 -19.98 2.37 23.11
CA ALA A 263 -19.77 3.59 22.36
C ALA A 263 -19.85 3.30 20.86
N ALA A 264 -20.46 4.22 20.11
CA ALA A 264 -20.35 4.29 18.66
C ALA A 264 -18.88 4.47 18.26
N THR A 265 -18.39 3.65 17.32
CA THR A 265 -16.99 3.66 16.92
C THR A 265 -16.85 3.64 15.41
N TYR A 266 -15.85 4.34 14.89
CA TYR A 266 -15.50 4.31 13.47
C TYR A 266 -14.04 3.88 13.30
N VAL A 267 -13.77 2.91 12.43
CA VAL A 267 -12.38 2.60 12.07
C VAL A 267 -11.82 3.77 11.27
N ALA A 268 -10.68 4.27 11.74
CA ALA A 268 -10.01 5.45 11.21
C ALA A 268 -8.82 5.02 10.33
N ARG A 269 -7.96 4.11 10.82
CA ARG A 269 -6.86 3.48 10.05
C ARG A 269 -6.66 2.02 10.44
N ILE A 270 -5.92 1.28 9.61
CA ILE A 270 -5.51 -0.09 9.87
C ILE A 270 -4.00 -0.20 9.57
N ARG A 271 -3.24 -0.87 10.44
CA ARG A 271 -1.81 -1.16 10.30
C ARG A 271 -1.54 -2.65 10.45
N ALA A 272 -0.31 -3.09 10.16
CA ALA A 272 0.05 -4.50 10.26
C ALA A 272 -0.14 -5.07 11.68
N GLY A 273 0.19 -4.27 12.71
CA GLY A 273 0.03 -4.67 14.11
C GLY A 273 -1.37 -4.50 14.71
N GLY A 274 -2.29 -3.81 14.03
CA GLY A 274 -3.55 -3.39 14.66
C GLY A 274 -4.39 -2.40 13.87
N LEU A 275 -5.18 -1.61 14.59
CA LEU A 275 -6.06 -0.62 13.98
C LEU A 275 -6.22 0.61 14.86
N MET A 276 -6.47 1.73 14.19
CA MET A 276 -6.85 2.99 14.78
C MET A 276 -8.35 3.20 14.61
N PHE A 277 -9.03 3.62 15.66
CA PHE A 277 -10.45 3.87 15.67
C PHE A 277 -10.79 5.16 16.42
N CYS A 278 -11.98 5.68 16.14
CA CYS A 278 -12.49 6.92 16.66
C CYS A 278 -13.72 6.67 17.54
N LEU A 279 -13.74 7.30 18.70
CA LEU A 279 -14.78 7.26 19.71
C LEU A 279 -15.23 8.69 20.09
N PRO A 280 -16.44 8.87 20.66
CA PRO A 280 -16.83 10.14 21.28
C PRO A 280 -15.93 10.41 22.50
N ALA A 281 -15.39 11.62 22.64
CA ALA A 281 -14.60 12.03 23.81
C ALA A 281 -15.50 12.41 24.99
N GLU A 282 -16.45 11.54 25.33
CA GLU A 282 -17.29 11.68 26.51
C GLU A 282 -16.51 11.22 27.75
N GLU A 283 -16.82 11.79 28.92
CA GLU A 283 -16.06 11.60 30.15
C GLU A 283 -15.90 10.10 30.50
N GLU A 284 -16.94 9.29 30.34
CA GLU A 284 -16.87 7.86 30.65
C GLU A 284 -15.96 7.06 29.71
N VAL A 285 -15.82 7.52 28.47
CA VAL A 285 -14.94 6.93 27.47
C VAL A 285 -13.49 7.29 27.77
N VAL A 286 -13.22 8.57 28.02
CA VAL A 286 -11.87 9.07 28.32
C VAL A 286 -11.34 8.41 29.60
N LEU A 287 -12.12 8.44 30.68
CA LEU A 287 -11.73 7.84 31.97
C LEU A 287 -11.43 6.34 31.86
N PHE A 288 -12.14 5.62 30.99
CA PHE A 288 -11.89 4.20 30.78
C PHE A 288 -10.49 3.94 30.20
N PHE A 289 -10.08 4.71 29.19
CA PHE A 289 -8.76 4.54 28.59
C PHE A 289 -7.64 5.09 29.48
N GLU A 290 -7.88 6.19 30.20
CA GLU A 290 -6.95 6.70 31.21
C GLU A 290 -6.71 5.69 32.34
N ALA A 291 -7.75 4.94 32.73
CA ALA A 291 -7.65 3.86 33.70
C ALA A 291 -7.06 2.55 33.13
N GLY A 292 -6.54 2.54 31.89
CA GLY A 292 -5.92 1.37 31.25
C GLY A 292 -6.91 0.39 30.62
N GLY A 293 -8.19 0.75 30.50
CA GLY A 293 -9.18 0.03 29.70
C GLY A 293 -9.46 -1.42 30.12
N GLY A 294 -9.13 -1.81 31.36
CA GLY A 294 -9.25 -3.18 31.84
C GLY A 294 -8.38 -4.19 31.07
N ALA A 295 -7.38 -3.69 30.32
CA ALA A 295 -6.44 -4.45 29.52
C ALA A 295 -5.05 -4.46 30.19
N PRO A 296 -4.12 -5.33 29.76
CA PRO A 296 -2.71 -5.20 30.10
C PRO A 296 -2.21 -3.77 29.80
N GLU A 297 -1.25 -3.28 30.60
CA GLU A 297 -0.59 -2.00 30.35
C GLU A 297 -0.13 -1.89 28.89
N GLU A 298 -0.27 -0.71 28.30
CA GLU A 298 0.12 -0.38 26.92
C GLU A 298 -0.74 -0.97 25.78
N MET A 299 -1.90 -1.59 26.06
CA MET A 299 -2.77 -2.08 24.97
C MET A 299 -3.35 -0.97 24.08
N PHE A 300 -3.59 0.21 24.65
CA PHE A 300 -4.24 1.33 23.99
C PHE A 300 -3.36 2.56 24.04
N VAL A 301 -3.13 3.18 22.88
CA VAL A 301 -2.58 4.54 22.79
C VAL A 301 -3.72 5.46 22.40
N THR A 302 -3.85 6.61 23.06
CA THR A 302 -4.98 7.52 22.82
C THR A 302 -4.53 8.91 22.44
N TYR A 303 -5.36 9.59 21.66
CA TYR A 303 -5.15 10.97 21.23
C TYR A 303 -6.49 11.67 21.10
N GLN A 304 -6.69 12.70 21.92
CA GLN A 304 -7.91 13.50 21.91
C GLN A 304 -7.77 14.67 20.95
N CYS A 305 -8.76 14.87 20.09
CA CYS A 305 -8.79 15.95 19.11
C CYS A 305 -10.23 16.34 18.75
N GLU A 306 -10.39 17.33 17.88
CA GLU A 306 -11.69 17.72 17.35
C GLU A 306 -11.88 17.18 15.92
N CYS A 307 -13.11 16.80 15.59
CA CYS A 307 -13.46 16.31 14.27
C CYS A 307 -14.83 16.82 13.83
N GLN A 308 -14.94 17.20 12.56
CA GLN A 308 -16.20 17.62 11.97
C GLN A 308 -17.17 16.43 11.88
N LEU A 309 -18.39 16.63 12.37
CA LEU A 309 -19.47 15.65 12.33
C LEU A 309 -20.52 16.01 11.27
N GLU A 310 -21.20 14.98 10.79
CA GLU A 310 -22.40 15.09 9.98
C GLU A 310 -23.54 14.23 10.53
N THR A 311 -24.79 14.62 10.27
CA THR A 311 -25.94 13.77 10.51
C THR A 311 -25.84 12.48 9.68
N PRO A 312 -26.57 11.41 10.05
CA PRO A 312 -26.68 10.21 9.21
C PRO A 312 -27.19 10.47 7.78
N ARG A 313 -27.77 11.65 7.53
CA ARG A 313 -28.25 12.10 6.21
C ARG A 313 -27.24 12.98 5.46
N GLY A 314 -26.01 13.13 5.95
CA GLY A 314 -24.93 13.87 5.30
C GLY A 314 -24.97 15.39 5.47
N ARG A 315 -25.77 15.92 6.41
CA ARG A 315 -25.74 17.36 6.75
C ARG A 315 -24.68 17.61 7.81
N SER A 316 -23.78 18.56 7.58
CA SER A 316 -22.78 18.98 8.58
C SER A 316 -23.44 19.46 9.88
N LEU A 317 -22.86 19.08 11.02
CA LEU A 317 -23.28 19.43 12.37
C LEU A 317 -22.31 20.36 13.10
N GLY A 318 -21.09 20.53 12.59
CA GLY A 318 -19.99 21.23 13.26
C GLY A 318 -18.98 20.28 13.89
N GLU A 319 -18.09 20.82 14.72
CA GLU A 319 -17.01 20.07 15.36
C GLU A 319 -17.45 19.48 16.69
N ALA A 320 -16.91 18.30 17.00
CA ALA A 320 -17.04 17.67 18.30
C ALA A 320 -15.71 17.07 18.72
N ALA A 321 -15.49 17.00 20.04
CA ALA A 321 -14.37 16.28 20.60
C ALA A 321 -14.51 14.78 20.34
N ILE A 322 -13.43 14.18 19.84
CA ILE A 322 -13.29 12.75 19.59
C ILE A 322 -12.04 12.21 20.27
N LEU A 323 -12.06 10.93 20.56
CA LEU A 323 -10.92 10.18 21.05
C LEU A 323 -10.48 9.21 19.97
N LEU A 324 -9.28 9.44 19.42
CA LEU A 324 -8.61 8.45 18.58
C LEU A 324 -7.91 7.46 19.49
N VAL A 325 -8.04 6.18 19.16
CA VAL A 325 -7.44 5.08 19.90
C VAL A 325 -6.76 4.15 18.92
N ASP A 326 -5.48 3.88 19.15
CA ASP A 326 -4.70 2.86 18.46
C ASP A 326 -4.62 1.64 19.38
N CYS A 327 -4.88 0.47 18.81
CA CYS A 327 -4.68 -0.77 19.52
C CYS A 327 -4.12 -1.85 18.60
N GLY A 328 -3.30 -2.73 19.17
CA GLY A 328 -2.93 -3.96 18.51
C GLY A 328 -4.15 -4.88 18.30
N TRP A 329 -4.00 -5.94 17.51
CA TRP A 329 -5.09 -6.90 17.24
C TRP A 329 -5.71 -7.54 18.50
N GLY A 330 -5.01 -7.52 19.64
CA GLY A 330 -5.54 -7.95 20.93
C GLY A 330 -6.76 -7.15 21.42
N GLY A 331 -6.87 -5.87 21.02
CA GLY A 331 -8.00 -5.00 21.38
C GLY A 331 -9.32 -5.34 20.68
N LEU A 332 -9.31 -6.24 19.69
CA LEU A 332 -10.51 -6.62 18.95
C LEU A 332 -11.62 -7.23 19.83
N GLY A 333 -11.28 -7.80 20.99
CA GLY A 333 -12.26 -8.38 21.92
C GLY A 333 -13.27 -7.37 22.51
N PHE A 334 -12.91 -6.08 22.50
CA PHE A 334 -13.77 -5.00 22.97
C PHE A 334 -14.81 -4.57 21.93
N PHE A 335 -14.62 -4.91 20.65
CA PHE A 335 -15.57 -4.58 19.60
C PHE A 335 -16.73 -5.58 19.60
N ARG A 336 -17.94 -5.09 19.83
CA ARG A 336 -19.15 -5.90 19.93
C ARG A 336 -20.25 -5.35 19.04
N ARG A 337 -21.25 -6.19 18.77
CA ARG A 337 -22.53 -5.72 18.22
C ARG A 337 -23.34 -5.06 19.33
N PRO A 338 -24.21 -4.09 19.01
CA PRO A 338 -25.12 -3.56 20.00
C PRO A 338 -26.04 -4.71 20.44
N GLY A 339 -26.07 -4.99 21.73
CA GLY A 339 -27.00 -5.98 22.27
C GLY A 339 -28.42 -5.42 22.18
N ARG A 340 -29.43 -6.28 21.93
CA ARG A 340 -30.85 -5.86 22.03
C ARG A 340 -31.23 -5.44 23.46
N SER A 341 -30.44 -5.87 24.46
CA SER A 341 -30.57 -5.52 25.87
C SER A 341 -29.21 -5.14 26.45
N SER A 342 -28.53 -4.13 25.90
CA SER A 342 -27.31 -3.65 26.53
C SER A 342 -27.66 -3.07 27.91
N THR A 343 -27.23 -3.73 28.97
CA THR A 343 -27.39 -3.31 30.36
C THR A 343 -26.56 -2.06 30.72
N GLY A 344 -26.16 -1.26 29.72
CA GLY A 344 -25.31 -0.09 29.84
C GLY A 344 -25.65 0.97 28.80
N ALA A 345 -25.26 2.22 29.07
CA ALA A 345 -25.54 3.36 28.20
C ALA A 345 -24.85 3.22 26.84
N LEU A 346 -25.55 3.60 25.76
CA LEU A 346 -24.97 3.71 24.43
C LEU A 346 -24.54 5.16 24.17
N ILE A 347 -23.25 5.38 24.24
CA ILE A 347 -22.56 6.63 23.97
C ILE A 347 -22.45 6.83 22.45
N ARG A 348 -22.79 8.02 21.99
CA ARG A 348 -22.80 8.38 20.55
C ARG A 348 -22.14 9.74 20.37
N PHE A 349 -21.60 9.96 19.18
CA PHE A 349 -21.13 11.28 18.77
C PHE A 349 -22.30 12.27 18.75
N LYS A 350 -22.11 13.45 19.32
CA LYS A 350 -23.12 14.50 19.36
C LYS A 350 -22.49 15.88 19.15
N VAL A 351 -23.27 16.78 18.55
CA VAL A 351 -23.05 18.23 18.65
C VAL A 351 -24.31 18.81 19.28
N GLY A 352 -24.17 19.34 20.51
CA GLY A 352 -25.33 19.62 21.36
C GLY A 352 -26.18 18.36 21.57
N ASP A 353 -27.48 18.43 21.28
CA ASP A 353 -28.40 17.30 21.41
C ASP A 353 -28.52 16.42 20.16
N THR A 354 -27.82 16.78 19.07
CA THR A 354 -27.98 16.09 17.78
C THR A 354 -26.91 15.01 17.58
N VAL A 355 -27.36 13.78 17.36
CA VAL A 355 -26.48 12.64 17.07
C VAL A 355 -25.88 12.77 15.68
N GLY A 356 -24.55 12.64 15.61
CA GLY A 356 -23.76 12.70 14.38
C GLY A 356 -22.92 11.46 14.13
N ARG A 357 -22.15 11.52 13.03
CA ARG A 357 -21.04 10.64 12.71
C ARG A 357 -19.86 11.48 12.23
N PRO A 358 -18.61 11.05 12.44
CA PRO A 358 -17.45 11.75 11.89
C PRO A 358 -17.52 11.83 10.36
N ILE A 359 -17.22 13.00 9.81
CA ILE A 359 -17.02 13.17 8.36
C ILE A 359 -15.72 12.45 8.01
N LYS A 360 -15.78 11.55 7.02
CA LYS A 360 -14.64 10.71 6.63
C LYS A 360 -13.35 11.51 6.39
N THR A 361 -13.41 12.57 5.58
CA THR A 361 -12.23 13.37 5.23
C THR A 361 -11.67 14.15 6.43
N ALA A 362 -12.54 14.58 7.34
CA ALA A 362 -12.10 15.23 8.57
C ALA A 362 -11.43 14.24 9.52
N LEU A 363 -11.98 13.04 9.63
CA LEU A 363 -11.38 11.96 10.41
C LEU A 363 -10.01 11.56 9.85
N GLU A 364 -9.88 11.44 8.53
CA GLU A 364 -8.59 11.16 7.87
C GLU A 364 -7.54 12.22 8.22
N ALA A 365 -7.90 13.51 8.13
CA ALA A 365 -7.01 14.60 8.51
C ALA A 365 -6.58 14.56 9.99
N SER A 366 -7.52 14.32 10.91
CA SER A 366 -7.19 14.17 12.35
C SER A 366 -6.24 13.00 12.60
N THR A 367 -6.40 11.89 11.86
CA THR A 367 -5.49 10.74 11.98
C THR A 367 -4.10 11.03 11.42
N ASP A 368 -3.98 11.75 10.29
CA ASP A 368 -2.68 12.16 9.74
C ASP A 368 -1.93 13.07 10.72
N GLN A 369 -2.66 14.01 11.34
CA GLN A 369 -2.10 14.89 12.36
C GLN A 369 -1.54 14.08 13.53
N TRP A 370 -2.30 13.13 14.08
CA TRP A 370 -1.82 12.30 15.18
C TRP A 370 -0.56 11.51 14.79
N VAL A 371 -0.60 10.80 13.66
CA VAL A 371 0.53 9.98 13.17
C VAL A 371 1.79 10.83 12.99
N THR A 372 1.65 12.07 12.54
CA THR A 372 2.79 12.96 12.24
C THR A 372 3.32 13.70 13.46
N GLU A 373 2.44 14.14 14.37
CA GLU A 373 2.81 15.11 15.42
C GLU A 373 3.03 14.48 16.80
N ALA A 374 2.38 13.36 17.12
CA ALA A 374 2.31 12.87 18.50
C ALA A 374 2.47 11.35 18.68
N MET A 375 2.52 10.57 17.60
CA MET A 375 2.75 9.13 17.66
C MET A 375 4.26 8.83 17.72
N ASP A 376 4.65 7.75 18.43
CA ASP A 376 6.05 7.31 18.46
C ASP A 376 6.51 6.88 17.06
N GLU A 377 7.79 7.08 16.75
CA GLU A 377 8.34 6.90 15.40
C GLU A 377 8.15 5.47 14.88
N ASP A 378 8.30 4.45 15.73
CA ASP A 378 8.14 3.04 15.35
C ASP A 378 6.68 2.72 14.98
N THR A 379 5.71 3.16 15.78
CA THR A 379 4.28 2.96 15.50
C THR A 379 3.79 3.84 14.35
N ALA A 380 4.28 5.08 14.28
CA ALA A 380 3.99 6.00 13.19
C ALA A 380 4.53 5.44 11.87
N ALA A 381 5.71 4.82 11.87
CA ALA A 381 6.28 4.16 10.71
C ALA A 381 5.37 3.03 10.20
N GLU A 382 4.71 2.24 11.06
CA GLU A 382 3.72 1.24 10.58
C GLU A 382 2.54 1.88 9.82
N TYR A 383 2.18 3.11 10.17
CA TYR A 383 1.16 3.89 9.47
C TYR A 383 1.70 4.61 8.23
N MET A 384 2.94 5.12 8.26
CA MET A 384 3.58 5.88 7.19
C MET A 384 4.17 4.98 6.08
N THR A 385 4.86 3.91 6.45
CA THR A 385 5.37 2.88 5.50
C THR A 385 4.23 2.16 4.78
N GLY A 386 3.03 2.13 5.38
CA GLY A 386 1.79 1.71 4.74
C GLY A 386 1.26 2.66 3.66
N ILE A 387 1.73 3.92 3.61
CA ILE A 387 1.35 4.96 2.65
C ILE A 387 2.39 5.04 1.52
N GLY A 388 3.01 3.93 1.09
CA GLY A 388 3.85 3.93 -0.12
C GLY A 388 4.92 5.04 -0.19
N GLY A 389 5.34 5.56 0.96
CA GLY A 389 6.48 6.46 1.10
C GLY A 389 7.71 5.58 1.21
N GLU A 390 8.60 5.72 0.24
CA GLU A 390 9.94 5.13 0.25
C GLU A 390 10.68 5.58 1.52
N GLU A 391 10.53 4.87 2.63
CA GLU A 391 11.57 4.86 3.63
C GLU A 391 12.73 4.07 3.05
N GLY A 392 13.83 4.80 2.85
CA GLY A 392 15.10 4.23 2.46
C GLY A 392 15.44 3.11 3.42
N VAL A 393 15.30 1.88 2.94
CA VAL A 393 16.14 0.77 3.37
C VAL A 393 17.54 1.38 3.45
N PRO A 394 18.20 1.43 4.64
CA PRO A 394 19.58 1.89 4.69
C PRO A 394 20.31 1.11 3.61
N ASP A 395 21.04 1.82 2.77
CA ASP A 395 21.77 1.26 1.63
C ASP A 395 22.70 0.17 2.17
N LEU A 396 22.20 -1.06 2.20
CA LEU A 396 22.93 -2.28 2.47
C LEU A 396 23.55 -2.76 1.16
N ASP A 397 23.94 -1.83 0.28
CA ASP A 397 25.16 -1.97 -0.49
C ASP A 397 26.34 -1.94 0.49
N GLY A 398 26.39 -2.95 1.36
CA GLY A 398 27.61 -3.32 2.03
C GLY A 398 28.65 -3.55 0.95
N GLU A 399 29.82 -2.91 1.10
CA GLU A 399 31.02 -3.35 0.41
C GLU A 399 31.04 -4.88 0.39
N PRO A 400 31.36 -5.50 -0.76
CA PRO A 400 31.33 -6.95 -0.88
C PRO A 400 32.06 -7.54 0.32
N LEU A 401 31.34 -8.35 1.12
CA LEU A 401 31.88 -9.05 2.27
C LEU A 401 33.26 -9.58 1.87
N ASP A 402 34.30 -9.14 2.57
CA ASP A 402 35.67 -9.55 2.29
C ASP A 402 35.66 -11.07 2.10
N SER A 403 36.19 -11.51 0.96
CA SER A 403 36.22 -12.92 0.56
C SER A 403 36.77 -13.82 1.68
N GLY A 404 37.64 -13.28 2.56
CA GLY A 404 38.10 -13.96 3.76
C GLY A 404 36.99 -14.24 4.79
N VAL A 405 36.11 -13.28 5.04
CA VAL A 405 34.99 -13.40 6.00
C VAL A 405 33.91 -14.34 5.45
N ALA A 406 33.58 -14.24 4.16
CA ALA A 406 32.65 -15.16 3.52
C ALA A 406 33.16 -16.61 3.59
N SER A 407 34.46 -16.81 3.37
CA SER A 407 35.11 -18.13 3.48
C SER A 407 35.06 -18.67 4.92
N GLN A 408 35.31 -17.82 5.93
CA GLN A 408 35.24 -18.23 7.33
C GLN A 408 33.82 -18.62 7.78
N LEU A 409 32.79 -17.91 7.30
CA LEU A 409 31.40 -18.21 7.62
C LEU A 409 30.95 -19.53 6.98
N LEU A 410 31.32 -19.78 5.72
CA LEU A 410 31.05 -21.06 5.04
C LEU A 410 31.76 -22.22 5.75
N GLN A 411 33.01 -22.04 6.14
CA GLN A 411 33.77 -23.07 6.86
C GLN A 411 33.17 -23.37 8.25
N ARG A 412 32.62 -22.35 8.92
CA ARG A 412 31.96 -22.50 10.23
C ARG A 412 30.58 -23.15 10.11
N LEU A 413 29.84 -22.88 9.03
CA LEU A 413 28.60 -23.58 8.70
C LEU A 413 28.86 -25.07 8.48
N GLU A 414 29.86 -25.42 7.67
CA GLU A 414 30.22 -26.81 7.41
C GLU A 414 30.65 -27.55 8.70
N GLN A 415 31.33 -26.84 9.61
CA GLN A 415 31.71 -27.40 10.91
C GLN A 415 30.52 -27.63 11.84
N LEU A 416 29.50 -26.78 11.78
CA LEU A 416 28.26 -26.91 12.54
C LEU A 416 27.36 -28.02 11.99
N GLU A 417 27.28 -28.15 10.67
CA GLU A 417 26.58 -29.25 10.00
C GLU A 417 27.19 -30.60 10.38
N ARG A 418 28.52 -30.74 10.35
CA ARG A 418 29.19 -31.96 10.81
C ARG A 418 28.96 -32.28 12.28
N ARG A 419 28.75 -31.27 13.13
CA ARG A 419 28.43 -31.49 14.55
C ARG A 419 26.99 -31.97 14.74
N LEU A 420 26.07 -31.47 13.92
CA LEU A 420 24.68 -31.92 13.91
C LEU A 420 24.55 -33.37 13.42
N ASP A 421 25.37 -33.80 12.45
CA ASP A 421 25.36 -35.19 11.95
C ASP A 421 25.93 -36.22 12.95
N THR A 422 26.65 -35.76 13.97
CA THR A 422 27.22 -36.62 15.03
C THR A 422 26.38 -36.70 16.30
N LEU A 423 25.26 -35.96 16.37
CA LEU A 423 24.26 -36.03 17.43
C LEU A 423 23.09 -36.91 16.96
#